data_AF-A0A1I2LHH2-F1
#
_entry.id   AF-A0A1I2LHH2-F1
#
_cell.length_a   1.000
_cell.length_b   1.000
_cell.length_c   1.000
_cell.angle_alpha   90.00
_cell.angle_beta   90.00
_cell.angle_gamma   90.00
#
_symmetry.space_group_name_H-M   'P 1'
#
loop_
_entity.id
_entity.type
_entity.pdbx_description
1 polymer ?
#
loop_
_entity_poly.entity_id
_entity_poly.type
_entity_poly.pdbx_seq_one_letter_code
_entity_poly.pdbx_strand_id
1 'polypeptide(L)'
;MFAHVPVALGIQLVCWAIGHGLGASNKAAIWMGCFAAAAVCIMREITQREYQWIEKFGDGRRANMPDYAGLEVWQWNAHSISETVVAVAASLIVAALVSRFMP
;
A
#
# COMPACT_ATOMS: atom_id res chain seq x y z
N MET A 1 -13.34 -8.64 2.05
CA MET A 1 -12.72 -9.62 2.99
C MET A 1 -11.25 -9.25 3.08
N PHE A 2 -10.74 -8.95 4.29
CA PHE A 2 -9.45 -8.30 4.66
C PHE A 2 -8.14 -8.83 4.03
N ALA A 3 -8.11 -9.14 2.74
CA ALA A 3 -6.99 -9.74 2.03
C ALA A 3 -5.79 -8.78 1.90
N HIS A 4 -6.01 -7.47 1.99
CA HIS A 4 -4.95 -6.46 1.93
C HIS A 4 -4.06 -6.45 3.17
N VAL A 5 -4.59 -6.87 4.33
CA VAL A 5 -3.87 -6.91 5.60
C VAL A 5 -2.67 -7.88 5.56
N PRO A 6 -2.83 -9.17 5.21
CA PRO A 6 -1.70 -10.09 5.14
C PRO A 6 -0.68 -9.69 4.07
N VAL A 7 -1.11 -9.07 2.96
CA VAL A 7 -0.19 -8.56 1.93
C VAL A 7 0.66 -7.41 2.48
N ALA A 8 0.03 -6.43 3.15
CA ALA A 8 0.73 -5.30 3.75
C ALA A 8 1.73 -5.75 4.81
N LEU A 9 1.33 -6.66 5.70
CA LEU A 9 2.20 -7.22 6.72
C LEU A 9 3.33 -8.07 6.12
N GLY A 10 3.05 -8.83 5.06
CA GLY A 10 4.07 -9.59 4.32
C GLY A 10 5.14 -8.68 3.73
N ILE A 11 4.73 -7.59 3.07
CA ILE A 11 5.65 -6.58 2.52
C ILE A 11 6.47 -5.94 3.64
N GLN A 12 5.83 -5.55 4.74
CA GLN A 12 6.49 -4.94 5.89
C GLN A 12 7.55 -5.86 6.50
N LEU A 13 7.27 -7.16 6.64
CA LEU A 13 8.21 -8.16 7.15
C LEU A 13 9.36 -8.44 6.18
N VAL A 14 9.09 -8.49 4.88
CA VAL A 14 10.14 -8.65 3.85
C VAL A 14 11.09 -7.46 3.87
N CYS A 15 10.56 -6.23 3.90
CA CYS A 15 11.37 -5.02 4.02
C CYS A 15 12.14 -4.98 5.34
N TRP A 16 11.56 -5.43 6.45
CA TRP A 16 12.26 -5.57 7.72
C TRP A 16 13.41 -6.57 7.61
N ALA A 17 13.19 -7.77 7.04
CA ALA A 17 14.21 -8.80 6.89
C ALA A 17 15.38 -8.34 6.00
N ILE A 18 15.07 -7.64 4.89
CA ILE A 18 16.08 -7.06 4.01
C ILE A 18 16.86 -5.96 4.75
N GLY A 19 16.17 -5.03 5.42
CA GLY A 19 16.80 -3.95 6.17
C GLY A 19 17.72 -4.47 7.27
N HIS A 20 17.26 -5.47 8.03
CA HIS A 20 18.06 -6.14 9.05
C HIS A 20 19.27 -6.86 8.46
N GLY A 21 19.10 -7.56 7.33
CA GLY A 21 20.21 -8.22 6.61
C GLY A 21 21.27 -7.25 6.08
N LEU A 22 20.90 -6.00 5.80
CA LEU A 22 21.80 -4.92 5.39
C LEU A 22 22.41 -4.16 6.58
N GLY A 23 22.12 -4.56 7.82
CA GLY A 23 22.65 -3.93 9.03
C GLY A 23 21.90 -2.66 9.48
N ALA A 24 20.70 -2.40 8.93
CA ALA A 24 19.86 -1.32 9.43
C ALA A 24 19.26 -1.68 10.80
N SER A 25 19.03 -0.67 11.64
CA SER A 25 18.36 -0.89 12.93
C SER A 25 16.94 -1.44 12.73
N ASN A 26 16.49 -2.28 13.67
CA ASN A 26 15.14 -2.86 13.63
C ASN A 26 14.05 -1.79 13.44
N LYS A 27 14.23 -0.65 14.12
CA LYS A 27 13.36 0.52 14.00
C LYS A 27 13.36 1.10 12.59
N ALA A 28 14.52 1.34 11.99
CA ALA A 28 14.58 1.88 10.63
C ALA A 28 13.95 0.90 9.63
N ALA A 29 14.28 -0.38 9.73
CA ALA A 29 13.81 -1.42 8.82
C ALA A 29 12.28 -1.61 8.87
N ILE A 30 11.67 -1.59 10.07
CA ILE A 30 10.21 -1.79 10.21
C ILE A 30 9.41 -0.56 9.74
N TRP A 31 9.93 0.65 9.93
CA TRP A 31 9.29 1.88 9.44
C TRP A 31 9.40 2.01 7.93
N MET A 32 10.54 1.62 7.35
CA MET A 32 10.68 1.51 5.89
C MET A 32 9.70 0.48 5.32
N GLY A 33 9.53 -0.66 5.98
CA GLY A 33 8.52 -1.66 5.61
C GLY A 33 7.09 -1.14 5.73
N CYS A 34 6.79 -0.34 6.75
CA CYS A 34 5.47 0.30 6.89
C CYS A 34 5.17 1.27 5.74
N PHE A 35 6.16 2.08 5.35
CA PHE A 35 6.03 2.98 4.20
C PHE A 35 5.80 2.21 2.91
N ALA A 36 6.59 1.16 2.66
CA ALA A 36 6.46 0.31 1.47
C ALA A 36 5.09 -0.39 1.42
N ALA A 37 4.62 -0.94 2.54
CA ALA A 37 3.32 -1.58 2.64
C ALA A 37 2.17 -0.59 2.32
N ALA A 38 2.22 0.61 2.89
CA ALA A 38 1.22 1.65 2.62
C ALA A 38 1.25 2.10 1.15
N ALA A 39 2.43 2.31 0.59
CA ALA A 39 2.61 2.69 -0.81
C ALA A 39 2.02 1.64 -1.75
N VAL A 40 2.27 0.35 -1.51
CA VAL A 40 1.72 -0.74 -2.35
C VAL A 40 0.20 -0.78 -2.29
N CYS A 41 -0.41 -0.65 -1.11
CA CYS A 41 -1.87 -0.62 -0.99
C CYS A 41 -2.48 0.57 -1.74
N ILE A 42 -1.88 1.76 -1.63
CA ILE A 42 -2.35 2.98 -2.31
C ILE A 42 -2.18 2.86 -3.84
N MET A 43 -1.01 2.42 -4.29
CA MET A 43 -0.73 2.25 -5.72
C MET A 43 -1.64 1.20 -6.35
N ARG A 44 -2.00 0.15 -5.62
CA ARG A 44 -3.00 -0.82 -6.09
C ARG A 44 -4.33 -0.14 -6.40
N GLU A 45 -4.84 0.70 -5.51
CA GLU A 45 -6.11 1.40 -5.73
C GLU A 45 -6.03 2.36 -6.93
N ILE A 46 -4.92 3.10 -7.07
CA ILE A 46 -4.65 3.95 -8.24
C ILE A 46 -4.73 3.13 -9.52
N THR A 47 -3.99 2.01 -9.59
CA THR A 47 -3.99 1.16 -10.80
C THR A 47 -5.35 0.54 -11.09
N GLN A 48 -6.13 0.13 -10.08
CA GLN A 48 -7.49 -0.35 -10.29
C GLN A 48 -8.39 0.72 -10.90
N ARG A 49 -8.18 2.00 -10.55
CA ARG A 49 -8.89 3.11 -11.18
C ARG A 49 -8.44 3.41 -12.59
N GLU A 50 -7.14 3.31 -12.87
CA GLU A 50 -6.66 3.37 -14.25
C GLU A 50 -7.36 2.33 -15.12
N TYR A 51 -7.44 1.07 -14.69
CA TYR A 51 -8.13 0.02 -15.44
C TYR A 51 -9.62 0.30 -15.64
N GLN A 52 -10.34 0.70 -14.59
CA GLN A 52 -11.78 1.03 -14.69
C GLN A 52 -12.04 2.21 -15.62
N TRP A 53 -11.16 3.20 -15.63
CA TRP A 53 -11.27 4.35 -16.51
C TRP A 53 -11.02 3.95 -17.97
N ILE A 54 -9.96 3.18 -18.23
CA ILE A 54 -9.62 2.70 -19.58
C ILE A 54 -10.75 1.85 -20.18
N GLU A 55 -11.38 1.00 -19.37
CA GLU A 55 -12.49 0.15 -19.80
C GLU A 55 -13.74 0.97 -20.15
N LYS A 56 -14.04 2.02 -19.39
CA LYS A 56 -15.25 2.84 -19.57
C LYS A 56 -15.11 3.95 -20.61
N PHE A 57 -13.94 4.57 -20.68
CA PHE A 57 -13.72 5.81 -21.44
C PHE A 57 -12.52 5.74 -22.39
N GLY A 58 -11.59 4.81 -22.16
CA GLY A 58 -10.33 4.75 -22.91
C GLY A 58 -10.40 4.03 -24.26
N ASP A 59 -11.54 3.44 -24.64
CA ASP A 59 -11.64 2.53 -25.80
C ASP A 59 -10.55 1.44 -25.74
N GLY A 60 -10.24 0.98 -24.52
CA GLY A 60 -9.17 0.01 -24.24
C GLY A 60 -7.73 0.56 -24.29
N ARG A 61 -7.51 1.86 -24.52
CA ARG A 61 -6.17 2.46 -24.62
C ARG A 61 -5.83 3.37 -23.43
N ARG A 62 -4.68 3.10 -22.78
CA ARG A 62 -4.09 3.98 -21.74
C ARG A 62 -3.76 5.38 -22.29
N ALA A 63 -3.41 5.51 -23.56
CA ALA A 63 -3.07 6.80 -24.18
C ALA A 63 -4.23 7.81 -24.18
N ASN A 64 -5.47 7.34 -24.05
CA ASN A 64 -6.65 8.19 -23.98
C ASN A 64 -6.95 8.65 -22.54
N MET A 65 -6.27 8.08 -21.55
CA MET A 65 -6.48 8.39 -20.14
C MET A 65 -5.76 9.68 -19.75
N PRO A 66 -6.44 10.61 -19.03
CA PRO A 66 -5.77 11.74 -18.41
C PRO A 66 -4.70 11.26 -17.44
N ASP A 67 -3.54 11.93 -17.42
CA ASP A 67 -2.36 11.50 -16.65
C ASP A 67 -2.64 11.27 -15.15
N TYR A 68 -3.63 11.96 -14.57
CA TYR A 68 -3.97 11.89 -13.15
C TYR A 68 -5.32 11.22 -12.85
N ALA A 69 -5.99 10.61 -13.83
CA ALA A 69 -7.34 10.06 -13.61
C ALA A 69 -7.35 8.87 -12.61
N GLY A 70 -6.22 8.20 -12.39
CA GLY A 70 -6.10 7.17 -11.33
C GLY A 70 -6.00 7.76 -9.91
N LEU A 71 -5.59 9.02 -9.80
CA LEU A 71 -5.36 9.75 -8.55
C LEU A 71 -6.61 10.45 -8.02
N GLU A 72 -7.73 10.33 -8.73
CA GLU A 72 -9.04 10.84 -8.32
C GLU A 72 -9.64 10.01 -7.17
N VAL A 73 -9.04 10.14 -5.98
CA VAL A 73 -9.35 9.40 -4.76
C VAL A 73 -10.81 9.50 -4.32
N TRP A 74 -11.50 10.59 -4.66
CA TRP A 74 -12.93 10.78 -4.40
C TRP A 74 -13.82 9.82 -5.19
N GLN A 75 -13.34 9.31 -6.31
CA GLN A 75 -14.12 8.35 -7.08
C GLN A 75 -13.98 6.94 -6.53
N TRP A 76 -12.98 6.64 -5.67
CA TRP A 76 -12.56 5.29 -5.24
C TRP A 76 -13.69 4.45 -4.63
N ASN A 77 -13.56 3.11 -4.71
CA ASN A 77 -14.59 2.23 -4.18
C ASN A 77 -14.49 2.25 -2.65
N ALA A 78 -15.54 2.70 -1.98
CA ALA A 78 -15.58 2.84 -0.52
C ALA A 78 -15.16 1.57 0.23
N HIS A 79 -15.47 0.38 -0.31
CA HIS A 79 -15.05 -0.89 0.27
C HIS A 79 -13.55 -1.13 0.16
N SER A 80 -12.95 -0.80 -0.99
CA SER A 80 -11.51 -0.98 -1.23
C SER A 80 -10.67 0.07 -0.47
N ILE A 81 -11.23 1.28 -0.30
CA ILE A 81 -10.67 2.31 0.58
C ILE A 81 -10.62 1.81 2.02
N SER A 82 -11.71 1.26 2.56
CA SER A 82 -11.73 0.81 3.95
C SER A 82 -10.76 -0.34 4.19
N GLU A 83 -10.62 -1.27 3.25
CA GLU A 83 -9.61 -2.34 3.33
C GLU A 83 -8.18 -1.80 3.27
N THR A 84 -7.92 -0.80 2.42
CA THR A 84 -6.62 -0.11 2.33
C THR A 84 -6.29 0.62 3.64
N VAL A 85 -7.24 1.35 4.21
CA VAL A 85 -7.08 2.04 5.49
C VAL A 85 -6.78 1.05 6.61
N VAL A 86 -7.49 -0.07 6.67
CA VAL A 86 -7.25 -1.12 7.67
C VAL A 86 -5.86 -1.74 7.51
N ALA A 87 -5.40 -2.00 6.27
CA ALA A 87 -4.07 -2.54 6.01
C ALA A 87 -2.94 -1.56 6.41
N VAL A 88 -3.11 -0.27 6.11
CA VAL A 88 -2.18 0.80 6.52
C VAL A 88 -2.17 0.93 8.05
N ALA A 89 -3.35 0.96 8.68
CA ALA A 89 -3.46 1.03 10.15
C ALA A 89 -2.80 -0.17 10.83
N ALA A 90 -3.00 -1.38 10.32
CA ALA A 90 -2.34 -2.58 10.83
C ALA A 90 -0.81 -2.47 10.72
N SER A 91 -0.31 -1.98 9.59
CA SER A 91 1.14 -1.80 9.37
C SER A 91 1.76 -0.76 10.32
N LEU A 92 1.03 0.34 10.58
CA LEU A 92 1.41 1.37 11.55
C LEU A 92 1.43 0.81 12.98
N ILE A 93 0.43 0.02 13.36
CA ILE A 93 0.38 -0.63 14.68
C ILE A 93 1.58 -1.55 14.86
N VAL A 94 1.91 -2.37 13.86
CA VAL A 94 3.09 -3.26 13.92
C VAL A 94 4.38 -2.45 14.04
N ALA A 95 4.55 -1.39 13.25
CA ALA A 95 5.74 -0.54 13.32
C ALA A 95 5.88 0.13 14.71
N ALA A 96 4.77 0.60 15.29
CA ALA A 96 4.74 1.22 16.61
C ALA A 96 5.06 0.21 17.72
N LEU A 97 4.47 -1.00 17.66
CA LEU A 97 4.72 -2.06 18.62
C LEU A 97 6.18 -2.52 18.58
N VAL A 98 6.73 -2.79 17.39
CA VAL A 98 8.14 -3.20 17.23
C VAL A 98 9.06 -2.09 17.73
N SER A 99 8.78 -0.82 17.41
CA SER A 99 9.56 0.32 17.91
C SER A 99 9.51 0.48 19.42
N ARG A 100 8.46 -0.04 20.09
CA ARG A 100 8.29 0.03 21.54
C ARG A 100 8.99 -1.10 22.28
N PHE A 101 8.99 -2.31 21.69
CA PHE A 101 9.51 -3.52 22.33
C PHE A 101 10.95 -3.89 21.90
N MET A 102 11.41 -3.43 20.73
CA MET A 102 12.74 -3.70 20.20
C MET A 102 13.46 -2.38 19.91
N PRO A 103 14.26 -1.86 20.87
CA PRO A 103 15.09 -0.69 20.64
C PRO A 103 16.19 -0.93 19.61
#